data_AF-A0A2V6LF73-F1
#
_entry.id   AF-A0A2V6LF73-F1
#
_cell.length_a   1.000
_cell.length_b   1.000
_cell.length_c   1.000
_cell.angle_alpha   90.00
_cell.angle_beta   90.00
_cell.angle_gamma   90.00
#
_symmetry.space_group_name_H-M   'P 1'
#
loop_
_entity.id
_entity.type
_entity.pdbx_description
1 polymer ?
#
loop_
_entity_poly.entity_id
_entity_poly.type
_entity_poly.pdbx_seq_one_letter_code
_entity_poly.pdbx_strand_id
1 'polypeptide(L)'
;KDGTKIEGYLFDRRSGSTLADSLVRIYPKDSSQKISIAYSDIAALAFTGRDTAAGKSWEAWVKKYSEKKAAGEKDIALQPEPLE
;
A
#
# COMPACT_ATOMS: atom_id res chain seq x y z
N LYS A 1 -15.53 -3.32 -20.54
CA LYS A 1 -14.66 -2.15 -20.27
C LYS A 1 -15.43 -0.88 -20.59
N ASP A 2 -16.03 -0.27 -19.57
CA ASP A 2 -17.07 0.78 -19.62
C ASP A 2 -16.54 2.20 -19.32
N GLY A 3 -15.25 2.34 -19.03
CA GLY A 3 -14.62 3.61 -18.67
C GLY A 3 -14.60 3.90 -17.16
N THR A 4 -15.19 3.03 -16.33
CA THR A 4 -15.17 3.16 -14.87
C THR A 4 -13.74 3.07 -14.35
N LYS A 5 -13.40 3.95 -13.41
CA LYS A 5 -12.11 3.96 -12.69
C LYS A 5 -12.36 3.65 -11.22
N ILE A 6 -11.56 2.74 -10.68
CA ILE A 6 -11.64 2.32 -9.29
C ILE A 6 -10.26 2.56 -8.66
N GLU A 7 -10.23 3.41 -7.64
CA GLU A 7 -9.05 3.62 -6.79
C GLU A 7 -9.27 2.90 -5.47
N GLY A 8 -8.25 2.19 -4.98
CA GLY A 8 -8.35 1.46 -3.72
C GLY A 8 -7.16 0.56 -3.44
N TYR A 9 -7.25 -0.17 -2.35
CA TYR A 9 -6.23 -1.11 -1.92
C TYR A 9 -6.52 -2.51 -2.48
N LEU A 10 -5.63 -2.99 -3.34
CA LEU A 10 -5.64 -4.37 -3.85
C LEU A 10 -5.05 -5.29 -2.78
N PHE A 11 -5.86 -6.19 -2.24
CA PHE A 11 -5.47 -7.05 -1.11
C PHE A 11 -5.34 -8.54 -1.48
N ASP A 12 -5.87 -8.97 -2.63
CA ASP A 12 -5.85 -10.37 -3.06
C ASP A 12 -5.95 -10.49 -4.59
N ARG A 13 -5.34 -11.54 -5.14
CA ARG A 13 -5.49 -11.97 -6.54
C ARG A 13 -5.79 -13.46 -6.55
N ARG A 14 -6.80 -13.85 -7.32
CA ARG A 14 -7.12 -15.26 -7.57
C ARG A 14 -6.99 -15.56 -9.05
N SER A 15 -6.13 -16.51 -9.37
CA SER A 15 -5.97 -17.01 -10.74
C SER A 15 -6.97 -18.13 -10.99
N GLY A 16 -7.76 -17.98 -12.05
CA GLY A 16 -8.62 -19.04 -12.58
C GLY A 16 -8.06 -19.61 -13.89
N SER A 17 -8.81 -20.51 -14.51
CA SER A 17 -8.43 -21.11 -15.81
C SER A 17 -8.51 -20.11 -16.97
N THR A 18 -9.28 -19.04 -16.83
CA THR A 18 -9.42 -17.97 -17.83
C THR A 18 -9.26 -16.58 -17.19
N LEU A 19 -9.16 -15.54 -18.03
CA LEU A 19 -9.18 -14.15 -17.56
C LEU A 19 -10.55 -13.71 -17.00
N ALA A 20 -11.63 -14.36 -17.43
CA ALA A 20 -12.96 -14.10 -16.87
C ALA A 20 -13.09 -14.71 -15.46
N ASP A 21 -12.43 -15.85 -15.23
CA ASP A 21 -12.42 -16.54 -13.92
C ASP A 21 -11.35 -16.01 -12.96
N SER A 22 -10.42 -15.20 -13.47
CA SER A 22 -9.35 -14.61 -12.66
C SER A 22 -9.78 -13.26 -12.09
N LEU A 23 -9.61 -13.08 -10.79
CA LEU A 23 -10.15 -11.94 -10.03
C LEU A 23 -9.07 -11.13 -9.34
N VAL A 24 -9.20 -9.80 -9.42
CA VAL A 24 -8.56 -8.85 -8.50
C VAL A 24 -9.58 -8.47 -7.43
N ARG A 25 -9.17 -8.43 -6.16
CA ARG A 25 -10.04 -8.02 -5.05
C ARG A 25 -9.51 -6.75 -4.40
N ILE A 26 -10.40 -5.77 -4.28
CA ILE A 26 -10.05 -4.40 -3.89
C ILE A 26 -10.98 -3.93 -2.78
N TYR A 27 -10.43 -3.18 -1.83
CA TYR A 27 -11.20 -2.25 -0.99
C TYR A 27 -11.18 -0.88 -1.65
N PRO A 28 -12.29 -0.41 -2.24
CA PRO A 28 -12.36 0.91 -2.82
C PRO A 28 -12.07 1.99 -1.78
N LYS A 29 -11.44 3.08 -2.19
CA LYS A 29 -11.09 4.20 -1.31
C LYS A 29 -12.30 4.76 -0.55
N ASP A 30 -13.45 4.79 -1.21
CA ASP A 30 -14.66 5.43 -0.70
C ASP A 30 -15.67 4.41 -0.14
N SER A 31 -15.26 3.15 0.13
CA SER A 31 -16.14 2.10 0.63
C SER A 31 -15.43 1.08 1.51
N SER A 32 -16.10 0.64 2.58
CA SER A 32 -15.65 -0.47 3.41
C SER A 32 -16.00 -1.85 2.80
N GLN A 33 -16.75 -1.88 1.69
CA GLN A 33 -17.12 -3.11 1.02
C GLN A 33 -16.04 -3.56 0.03
N LYS A 34 -15.64 -4.82 0.12
CA LYS A 34 -14.75 -5.44 -0.86
C LYS A 34 -15.48 -5.70 -2.18
N ILE A 35 -14.81 -5.45 -3.28
CA ILE A 35 -15.29 -5.79 -4.63
C ILE A 35 -14.32 -6.74 -5.33
N SER A 36 -14.84 -7.49 -6.30
CA SER A 36 -14.06 -8.38 -7.16
C SER A 36 -14.20 -7.92 -8.62
N ILE A 37 -13.09 -7.84 -9.34
CA ILE A 37 -13.04 -7.41 -10.73
C ILE A 37 -12.36 -8.51 -11.54
N ALA A 38 -13.00 -9.00 -12.60
CA ALA A 38 -12.42 -9.99 -13.49
C ALA A 38 -11.27 -9.38 -14.31
N TYR A 39 -10.21 -10.14 -14.58
CA TYR A 39 -9.07 -9.64 -15.36
C TYR A 39 -9.53 -9.23 -16.76
N SER A 40 -10.51 -9.92 -17.33
CA SER A 40 -11.10 -9.59 -18.63
C SER A 40 -11.74 -8.19 -18.69
N ASP A 41 -12.16 -7.63 -17.55
CA ASP A 41 -12.77 -6.30 -17.45
C ASP A 41 -11.76 -5.17 -17.18
N ILE A 42 -10.51 -5.51 -16.84
CA ILE A 42 -9.47 -4.52 -16.53
C ILE A 42 -8.86 -4.02 -17.84
N ALA A 43 -9.01 -2.72 -18.12
CA ALA A 43 -8.42 -2.08 -19.30
C ALA A 43 -6.98 -1.62 -19.07
N ALA A 44 -6.68 -1.13 -17.87
CA ALA A 44 -5.36 -0.63 -17.48
C ALA A 44 -5.22 -0.66 -15.96
N LEU A 45 -3.97 -0.67 -15.48
CA LEU A 45 -3.62 -0.51 -14.07
C LEU A 45 -2.67 0.68 -13.94
N ALA A 46 -2.86 1.48 -12.90
CA ALA A 46 -1.95 2.55 -12.52
C ALA A 46 -1.67 2.44 -11.03
N PHE A 47 -0.38 2.43 -10.67
CA PHE A 47 0.03 2.53 -9.27
C PHE A 47 0.07 4.02 -8.90
N THR A 48 -0.68 4.39 -7.87
CA THR A 48 -0.71 5.76 -7.34
C THR A 48 -0.14 5.79 -5.93
N GLY A 49 0.45 6.92 -5.56
CA GLY A 49 1.05 7.11 -4.24
C GLY A 49 2.53 6.71 -4.14
N ARG A 50 3.13 7.06 -3.00
CA ARG A 50 4.49 6.67 -2.64
C ARG A 50 4.43 5.25 -2.06
N ASP A 51 5.22 4.33 -2.59
CA ASP A 51 5.30 2.95 -2.08
C ASP A 51 5.75 2.99 -0.60
N THR A 52 4.81 2.72 0.31
CA THR A 52 5.07 2.69 1.75
C THR A 52 5.87 1.44 2.15
N ALA A 53 5.89 0.39 1.30
CA ALA A 53 6.70 -0.80 1.46
C ALA A 53 8.11 -0.66 0.86
N ALA A 54 8.38 0.40 0.08
CA ALA A 54 9.72 0.75 -0.41
C ALA A 54 10.68 1.27 0.69
N GLY A 55 10.37 1.01 1.97
CA GLY A 55 11.33 0.48 2.94
C GLY A 55 12.56 1.29 3.31
N LYS A 56 12.70 2.56 2.89
CA LYS A 56 13.82 3.42 3.33
C LYS A 56 13.60 4.01 4.73
N SER A 57 12.47 3.74 5.38
CA SER A 57 12.13 4.31 6.68
C SER A 57 13.10 3.86 7.77
N TRP A 58 13.51 2.59 7.78
CA TRP A 58 14.49 2.07 8.74
C TRP A 58 15.89 2.63 8.50
N GLU A 59 16.42 2.53 7.28
CA GLU A 59 17.77 3.04 6.97
C GLU A 59 17.88 4.56 7.18
N ALA A 60 16.86 5.32 6.77
CA ALA A 60 16.80 6.75 7.00
C ALA A 60 16.67 7.08 8.50
N TRP A 61 15.96 6.25 9.25
CA TRP A 61 15.87 6.38 10.70
C TRP A 61 17.21 6.09 11.39
N VAL A 62 17.90 4.99 11.04
CA VAL A 62 19.21 4.63 11.58
C VAL A 62 20.24 5.73 11.33
N LYS A 63 20.21 6.33 10.12
CA LYS A 63 21.07 7.46 9.79
C LYS A 63 20.80 8.67 10.69
N LYS A 64 19.52 9.08 10.82
CA LYS A 64 19.12 10.20 11.70
C LYS A 64 19.45 9.94 13.17
N TYR A 65 19.24 8.71 13.63
CA TYR A 65 19.58 8.29 14.99
C TYR A 65 21.10 8.40 15.24
N SER A 66 21.92 7.95 14.29
CA SER A 66 23.38 8.00 14.40
C SER A 66 23.90 9.44 14.41
N GLU A 67 23.33 10.31 13.56
CA GLU A 67 23.64 11.75 13.52
C GLU A 67 23.28 12.44 14.85
N LYS A 68 22.08 12.19 15.39
CA LYS A 68 21.62 12.76 16.67
C LYS A 68 22.43 12.24 17.86
N LYS A 69 22.79 10.95 17.87
CA LYS A 69 23.66 10.36 18.90
C LYS A 69 25.06 10.99 18.88
N ALA A 70 25.63 11.22 17.70
CA ALA A 70 26.92 11.90 17.56
C ALA A 70 26.89 13.37 18.01
N ALA A 71 25.74 14.04 17.88
CA ALA A 71 25.50 15.40 18.36
C ALA A 71 25.25 15.49 19.88
N GLY A 72 25.18 14.37 20.61
CA GLY A 72 24.97 14.34 22.05
C GLY A 72 23.52 14.55 22.51
N GLU A 73 22.55 14.44 21.60
CA GLU A 73 21.12 14.50 21.96
C GLU A 73 20.73 13.31 22.85
N LYS A 74 19.97 13.60 23.92
CA LYS A 74 19.31 12.59 24.76
C LYS A 74 17.86 12.43 24.28
N ASP A 75 17.28 11.25 24.48
CA ASP A 75 15.88 10.93 24.15
C ASP A 75 15.54 10.78 22.64
N ILE A 76 16.42 10.10 21.90
CA ILE A 76 16.32 9.90 20.45
C ILE A 76 15.57 8.61 20.04
N ALA A 77 14.85 7.99 20.98
CA ALA A 77 14.10 6.75 20.74
C ALA A 77 12.80 7.02 19.96
N LEU A 78 12.36 6.03 19.17
CA LEU A 78 11.02 6.04 18.58
C LEU A 78 10.00 5.77 19.69
N GLN A 79 9.13 6.74 19.94
CA GLN A 79 7.96 6.53 20.79
C GLN A 79 6.81 6.00 19.91
N PRO A 80 6.18 4.89 20.28
CA PRO A 80 4.98 4.43 19.59
C PRO A 80 3.84 5.44 19.79
N GLU A 81 3.05 5.69 18.76
CA GLU A 81 1.85 6.50 18.92
C GLU A 81 0.79 5.74 19.75
N PRO A 82 0.02 6.42 20.61
CA PRO A 82 -1.09 5.81 21.33
C PRO A 82 -2.11 5.22 20.36
N LEU A 83 -2.60 4.02 20.67
CA LEU A 83 -3.75 3.44 19.99
C LEU A 83 -5.01 4.09 20.56
N GLU A 84 -5.65 4.98 19.79
CA GLU A 84 -7.04 5.41 20.02
C GLU A 84 -8.04 4.43 19.40
#